data_AF-A0AAV5VAE7-F1
#
_entry.id   AF-A0AAV5VAE7-F1
#
_cell.length_a   1.000
_cell.length_b   1.000
_cell.length_c   1.000
_cell.angle_alpha   90.00
_cell.angle_beta   90.00
_cell.angle_gamma   90.00
#
_symmetry.space_group_name_H-M   'P 1'
#
loop_
_entity.id
_entity.type
_entity.pdbx_description
1 polymer ?
#
loop_
_entity_poly.entity_id
_entity_poly.type
_entity_poly.pdbx_seq_one_letter_code
_entity_poly.pdbx_strand_id
1 'polypeptide(L)'
;MSSHWATVTRVVTVCESTIIFIIYSIFLILLSKSTRIAQPFKIVLTVVGVHGLMYAFNIWLVLSAHVFHHGHFSVPLYGPLVNYLPKPLQDLSMITLTIFSYLIWQLIPGPCAMQYLALTRPQMSIATRLTLSYSITICYVVYDYFFVSQLVPTPEYEKIIQNTSREAFDLSPKERFIVYGLPFEQIPENNNRTCMTLALGCVMPTYCSAYVIFAVIISMIRRHLKSFGVKLSAKTMEMERTFYKMQLLQSILPVVIISFPIAVFIIPSVMSADLGPATLSMTFSVWLVPMVQGSVFLYYIRSSLRSQKVSQ
;
A
#
# COMPACT_ATOMS: atom_id res chain seq x y z
N MET A 1 15.48 11.82 27.85
CA MET A 1 15.49 10.42 27.35
C MET A 1 14.33 10.31 26.39
N SER A 2 14.50 9.59 25.27
CA SER A 2 13.38 9.32 24.34
C SER A 2 12.41 8.36 24.99
N SER A 3 11.12 8.50 24.66
CA SER A 3 10.12 7.50 25.02
C SER A 3 10.54 6.09 24.57
N HIS A 4 10.23 5.08 25.40
CA HIS A 4 10.40 3.68 25.03
C HIS A 4 9.66 3.36 23.72
N TRP A 5 8.39 3.75 23.60
CA TRP A 5 7.56 3.45 22.43
C TRP A 5 7.98 4.19 21.17
N ALA A 6 8.41 5.44 21.29
CA ALA A 6 8.98 6.18 20.15
C ALA A 6 10.27 5.52 19.66
N THR A 7 11.11 5.04 20.58
CA THR A 7 12.35 4.32 20.25
C THR A 7 12.06 3.00 19.55
N VAL A 8 11.12 2.21 20.08
CA VAL A 8 10.66 0.95 19.45
C VAL A 8 10.13 1.21 18.05
N THR A 9 9.25 2.21 17.89
CA THR A 9 8.69 2.58 16.58
C THR A 9 9.79 2.92 15.58
N ARG A 10 10.73 3.79 15.95
CA ARG A 10 11.84 4.17 15.05
C ARG A 10 12.64 2.96 14.61
N VAL A 11 13.04 2.10 15.54
CA VAL A 11 13.88 0.93 15.24
C VAL A 11 13.14 -0.05 14.34
N VAL A 12 11.90 -0.42 14.70
CA VAL A 12 11.11 -1.38 13.93
C VAL A 12 10.81 -0.84 12.53
N THR A 13 10.33 0.39 12.40
CA THR A 13 10.00 1.00 11.11
C THR A 13 11.23 1.16 10.20
N VAL A 14 12.42 1.46 10.77
CA VAL A 14 13.69 1.46 10.00
C VAL A 14 14.03 0.06 9.51
N CYS A 15 13.92 -0.96 10.37
CA CYS A 15 14.18 -2.35 9.98
C CYS A 15 13.22 -2.81 8.87
N GLU A 16 11.92 -2.59 9.03
CA GLU A 16 10.90 -3.00 8.06
C GLU A 16 11.10 -2.29 6.71
N SER A 17 11.26 -0.96 6.70
CA SER A 17 11.54 -0.21 5.47
C SER A 17 12.81 -0.68 4.76
N THR A 18 13.88 -0.96 5.50
CA THR A 18 15.13 -1.49 4.94
C THR A 18 14.91 -2.86 4.29
N ILE A 19 14.18 -3.75 4.95
CA ILE A 19 13.87 -5.08 4.41
C ILE A 19 13.03 -4.96 3.14
N ILE A 20 11.98 -4.14 3.14
CA ILE A 20 11.15 -3.87 1.95
C ILE A 20 12.04 -3.38 0.81
N PHE A 21 12.90 -2.40 1.08
CA PHE A 21 13.79 -1.81 0.07
C PHE A 21 14.72 -2.86 -0.55
N ILE A 22 15.32 -3.73 0.27
CA ILE A 22 16.20 -4.81 -0.19
C ILE A 22 15.43 -5.81 -1.06
N ILE A 23 14.27 -6.28 -0.59
CA ILE A 23 13.44 -7.27 -1.31
C ILE A 23 13.10 -6.73 -2.71
N TYR A 24 12.60 -5.49 -2.79
CA TYR A 24 12.20 -4.91 -4.06
C TYR A 24 13.39 -4.55 -4.97
N SER A 25 14.53 -4.18 -4.40
CA SER A 25 15.77 -3.95 -5.16
C SER A 25 16.24 -5.25 -5.83
N ILE A 26 16.31 -6.35 -5.07
CA ILE A 26 16.68 -7.67 -5.60
C ILE A 26 15.67 -8.10 -6.66
N PHE A 27 14.37 -7.94 -6.39
CA PHE A 27 13.31 -8.27 -7.35
C PHE A 27 13.50 -7.53 -8.69
N LEU A 28 13.71 -6.21 -8.68
CA LEU A 28 13.91 -5.43 -9.90
C LEU A 28 15.20 -5.80 -10.65
N ILE A 29 16.28 -6.12 -9.93
CA ILE A 29 17.54 -6.60 -10.53
C ILE A 29 17.33 -7.96 -11.22
N LEU A 30 16.59 -8.89 -10.58
CA LEU A 30 16.30 -10.18 -11.20
C LEU A 30 15.31 -10.06 -12.37
N LEU A 31 14.33 -9.16 -12.25
CA LEU A 31 13.37 -8.86 -13.31
C LEU A 31 14.08 -8.28 -14.55
N SER A 32 15.03 -7.36 -14.36
CA SER A 32 15.77 -6.74 -15.47
C SER A 32 16.57 -7.78 -16.26
N LYS A 33 17.17 -8.76 -15.57
CA LYS A 33 17.91 -9.90 -16.14
C LYS A 33 17.02 -10.96 -16.79
N SER A 34 15.72 -10.99 -16.52
CA SER A 34 14.81 -11.97 -17.10
C SER A 34 14.45 -11.61 -18.54
N THR A 35 14.74 -12.53 -19.47
CA THR A 35 14.43 -12.42 -20.91
C THR A 35 13.17 -13.18 -21.33
N ARG A 36 12.65 -14.10 -20.50
CA ARG A 36 11.47 -14.92 -20.83
C ARG A 36 10.13 -14.29 -20.47
N ILE A 37 10.14 -13.28 -19.62
CA ILE A 37 8.90 -12.60 -19.23
C ILE A 37 8.52 -11.67 -20.37
N ALA A 38 7.31 -11.84 -20.89
CA ALA A 38 6.84 -10.99 -21.97
C ALA A 38 6.85 -9.52 -21.53
N GLN A 39 7.22 -8.62 -22.44
CA GLN A 39 7.41 -7.20 -22.16
C GLN A 39 6.23 -6.53 -21.43
N PRO A 40 4.95 -6.80 -21.79
CA PRO A 40 3.80 -6.27 -21.05
C PRO A 40 3.83 -6.60 -19.55
N PHE A 41 4.12 -7.85 -19.21
CA PHE A 41 4.19 -8.31 -17.82
C PHE A 41 5.42 -7.77 -17.11
N LYS A 42 6.55 -7.61 -17.82
CA LYS A 42 7.76 -6.98 -17.28
C LYS A 42 7.47 -5.54 -16.84
N ILE A 43 6.75 -4.77 -17.65
CA ILE A 43 6.34 -3.39 -17.31
C ILE A 43 5.46 -3.37 -16.06
N VAL A 44 4.42 -4.20 -16.00
CA VAL A 44 3.52 -4.32 -14.85
C VAL A 44 4.29 -4.63 -13.56
N LEU A 45 5.20 -5.62 -13.64
CA LEU A 45 6.05 -6.00 -12.51
C LEU A 45 7.02 -4.89 -12.10
N THR A 46 7.55 -4.12 -13.06
CA THR A 46 8.35 -2.93 -12.78
C THR A 46 7.55 -1.87 -12.03
N VAL A 47 6.31 -1.58 -12.44
CA VAL A 47 5.44 -0.60 -11.76
C VAL A 47 5.28 -0.96 -10.28
N VAL A 48 4.95 -2.22 -9.99
CA VAL A 48 4.81 -2.68 -8.60
C VAL A 48 6.14 -2.64 -7.84
N GLY A 49 7.25 -2.97 -8.51
CA GLY A 49 8.57 -2.91 -7.89
C GLY A 49 9.01 -1.49 -7.54
N VAL A 50 8.75 -0.53 -8.43
CA VAL A 50 9.05 0.89 -8.21
C VAL A 50 8.18 1.45 -7.09
N HIS A 51 6.87 1.13 -7.07
CA HIS A 51 5.98 1.49 -5.96
C HIS A 51 6.51 0.97 -4.62
N GLY A 52 6.90 -0.31 -4.54
CA GLY A 52 7.48 -0.89 -3.32
C GLY A 52 8.73 -0.18 -2.83
N LEU A 53 9.65 0.21 -3.73
CA LEU A 53 10.84 0.99 -3.38
C LEU A 53 10.52 2.39 -2.90
N MET A 54 9.65 3.11 -3.62
CA MET A 54 9.24 4.47 -3.26
C MET A 54 8.52 4.48 -1.90
N TYR A 55 7.70 3.46 -1.65
CA TYR A 55 7.00 3.29 -0.38
C TYR A 55 7.98 3.03 0.76
N ALA A 56 8.90 2.08 0.61
CA ALA A 56 9.95 1.79 1.59
C ALA A 56 10.79 3.02 1.92
N PHE A 57 11.20 3.76 0.89
CA PHE A 57 11.97 4.98 1.05
C PHE A 57 11.19 6.06 1.81
N ASN A 58 9.90 6.24 1.51
CA ASN A 58 9.06 7.20 2.22
C ASN A 58 8.85 6.80 3.69
N ILE A 59 8.60 5.50 3.98
CA ILE A 59 8.52 4.98 5.35
C ILE A 59 9.81 5.29 6.13
N TRP A 60 10.97 5.05 5.53
CA TRP A 60 12.27 5.35 6.14
C TRP A 60 12.45 6.84 6.44
N LEU A 61 11.97 7.71 5.55
CA LEU A 61 12.06 9.15 5.69
C LEU A 61 11.15 9.72 6.79
N VAL A 62 9.95 9.17 6.94
CA VAL A 62 8.92 9.70 7.87
C VAL A 62 8.94 9.04 9.24
N LEU A 63 9.31 7.76 9.33
CA LEU A 63 9.23 6.90 10.52
C LEU A 63 7.94 7.13 11.31
N SER A 64 6.82 6.71 10.75
CA SER A 64 5.49 6.92 11.33
C SER A 64 5.05 5.80 12.27
N ALA A 65 4.19 6.17 13.22
CA ALA A 65 3.37 5.26 14.02
C ALA A 65 1.89 5.63 13.87
N HIS A 66 0.99 4.71 14.18
CA HIS A 66 -0.45 4.97 14.30
C HIS A 66 -0.85 4.84 15.76
N VAL A 67 -1.66 5.79 16.25
CA VAL A 67 -2.20 5.75 17.62
C VAL A 67 -3.66 6.19 17.65
N PHE A 68 -4.45 5.48 18.45
CA PHE A 68 -5.81 5.86 18.82
C PHE A 68 -5.81 6.18 20.28
N HIS A 69 -6.04 7.45 20.61
CA HIS A 69 -5.99 7.91 21.99
C HIS A 69 -6.94 9.10 22.19
N HIS A 70 -7.70 9.11 23.28
CA HIS A 70 -8.67 10.17 23.61
C HIS A 70 -9.61 10.58 22.44
N GLY A 71 -10.08 9.61 21.65
CA GLY A 71 -10.98 9.90 20.53
C GLY A 71 -10.29 10.46 19.28
N HIS A 72 -8.96 10.40 19.21
CA HIS A 72 -8.18 10.88 18.07
C HIS A 72 -7.41 9.74 17.40
N PHE A 73 -7.46 9.71 16.07
CA PHE A 73 -6.49 8.98 15.27
C PHE A 73 -5.32 9.90 14.95
N SER A 74 -4.14 9.52 15.41
CA SER A 74 -2.91 10.29 15.24
C SER A 74 -1.83 9.48 14.56
N VAL A 75 -1.05 10.14 13.71
CA VAL A 75 0.08 9.61 12.97
C VAL A 75 1.31 10.46 13.26
N PRO A 76 1.98 10.26 14.41
CA PRO A 76 3.22 10.95 14.69
C PRO A 76 4.34 10.46 13.77
N LEU A 77 5.13 11.40 13.27
CA LEU A 77 6.31 11.20 12.44
C LEU A 77 7.56 11.49 13.26
N TYR A 78 8.51 10.57 13.24
CA TYR A 78 9.76 10.66 13.99
C TYR A 78 11.01 10.68 13.11
N GLY A 79 10.83 10.64 11.79
CA GLY A 79 11.91 10.47 10.83
C GLY A 79 12.72 11.72 10.55
N PRO A 80 13.81 11.59 9.77
CA PRO A 80 14.70 12.70 9.41
C PRO A 80 13.95 13.88 8.80
N LEU A 81 12.86 13.66 8.05
CA LEU A 81 12.11 14.76 7.40
C LEU A 81 11.57 15.80 8.38
N VAL A 82 11.27 15.39 9.62
CA VAL A 82 10.76 16.28 10.66
C VAL A 82 11.71 17.44 10.95
N ASN A 83 13.02 17.19 10.88
CA ASN A 83 14.03 18.15 11.28
C ASN A 83 14.51 19.04 10.14
N TYR A 84 14.48 18.52 8.91
CA TYR A 84 15.16 19.15 7.77
C TYR A 84 14.23 19.80 6.75
N LEU A 85 12.96 19.36 6.64
CA LEU A 85 12.05 19.89 5.64
C LEU A 85 11.14 21.00 6.19
N PRO A 86 10.74 21.97 5.34
CA PRO A 86 9.65 22.88 5.66
C PRO A 86 8.31 22.14 5.69
N LYS A 87 7.36 22.66 6.48
CA LYS A 87 6.04 22.07 6.74
C LYS A 87 5.28 21.62 5.46
N PRO A 88 5.21 22.41 4.37
CA PRO A 88 4.51 21.97 3.16
C PRO A 88 5.09 20.70 2.53
N LEU A 89 6.42 20.51 2.59
CA LEU A 89 7.05 19.29 2.07
C LEU A 89 6.85 18.11 3.03
N GLN A 90 6.72 18.35 4.33
CA GLN A 90 6.37 17.32 5.31
C GLN A 90 4.92 16.86 5.10
N ASP A 91 3.99 17.79 4.88
CA ASP A 91 2.59 17.52 4.58
C ASP A 91 2.46 16.68 3.29
N LEU A 92 3.16 17.10 2.23
CA LEU A 92 3.20 16.37 0.96
C LEU A 92 3.79 14.96 1.14
N SER A 93 4.83 14.80 1.96
CA SER A 93 5.42 13.50 2.23
C SER A 93 4.43 12.57 2.91
N MET A 94 3.68 13.05 3.91
CA MET A 94 2.68 12.27 4.62
C MET A 94 1.49 11.88 3.72
N ILE A 95 1.01 12.82 2.90
CA ILE A 95 -0.04 12.54 1.91
C ILE A 95 0.44 11.45 0.94
N THR A 96 1.67 11.59 0.43
CA THR A 96 2.28 10.61 -0.50
C THR A 96 2.42 9.23 0.14
N LEU A 97 2.89 9.16 1.40
CA LEU A 97 2.99 7.91 2.16
C LEU A 97 1.64 7.20 2.28
N THR A 98 0.59 7.96 2.59
CA THR A 98 -0.76 7.42 2.77
C THR A 98 -1.31 6.91 1.45
N ILE A 99 -1.16 7.66 0.35
CA ILE A 99 -1.54 7.21 -0.99
C ILE A 99 -0.77 5.94 -1.38
N PHE A 100 0.54 5.87 -1.10
CA PHE A 100 1.32 4.65 -1.35
C PHE A 100 0.83 3.45 -0.53
N SER A 101 0.32 3.70 0.68
CA SER A 101 -0.31 2.65 1.49
C SER A 101 -1.61 2.16 0.85
N TYR A 102 -2.41 3.04 0.25
CA TYR A 102 -3.66 2.67 -0.42
C TYR A 102 -3.41 1.95 -1.75
N LEU A 103 -2.34 2.32 -2.46
CA LEU A 103 -1.90 1.66 -3.68
C LEU A 103 -1.61 0.16 -3.50
N ILE A 104 -1.37 -0.32 -2.27
CA ILE A 104 -1.20 -1.75 -1.96
C ILE A 104 -2.37 -2.60 -2.50
N TRP A 105 -3.61 -2.13 -2.33
CA TRP A 105 -4.79 -2.83 -2.86
C TRP A 105 -5.27 -2.25 -4.20
N GLN A 106 -5.10 -0.95 -4.44
CA GLN A 106 -5.59 -0.31 -5.66
C GLN A 106 -4.77 -0.65 -6.92
N LEU A 107 -3.54 -1.17 -6.77
CA LEU A 107 -2.75 -1.69 -7.88
C LEU A 107 -3.17 -3.10 -8.32
N ILE A 108 -3.95 -3.85 -7.51
CA ILE A 108 -4.33 -5.24 -7.79
C ILE A 108 -5.09 -5.41 -9.12
N PRO A 109 -6.08 -4.55 -9.46
CA PRO A 109 -6.81 -4.66 -10.73
C PRO A 109 -5.93 -4.51 -11.97
N GLY A 110 -4.88 -3.69 -11.92
CA GLY A 110 -4.04 -3.33 -13.08
C GLY A 110 -3.40 -4.54 -13.77
N PRO A 111 -2.58 -5.35 -13.08
CA PRO A 111 -2.02 -6.59 -13.63
C PRO A 111 -3.07 -7.54 -14.20
N CYS A 112 -4.23 -7.65 -13.55
CA CYS A 112 -5.31 -8.53 -13.95
C CYS A 112 -5.98 -8.04 -15.24
N ALA A 113 -6.31 -6.75 -15.30
CA ALA A 113 -6.84 -6.10 -16.50
C ALA A 113 -5.86 -6.24 -17.67
N MET A 114 -4.56 -6.07 -17.42
CA MET A 114 -3.52 -6.20 -18.44
C MET A 114 -3.48 -7.62 -19.03
N GLN A 115 -3.55 -8.65 -18.17
CA GLN A 115 -3.64 -10.04 -18.61
C GLN A 115 -4.91 -10.29 -19.42
N TYR A 116 -6.05 -9.84 -18.91
CA TYR A 116 -7.32 -10.02 -19.59
C TYR A 116 -7.33 -9.38 -20.98
N LEU A 117 -6.81 -8.15 -21.11
CA LEU A 117 -6.69 -7.47 -22.39
C LEU A 117 -5.67 -8.15 -23.32
N ALA A 118 -4.57 -8.69 -22.78
CA ALA A 118 -3.61 -9.47 -23.57
C ALA A 118 -4.24 -10.75 -24.14
N LEU A 119 -5.11 -11.41 -23.38
CA LEU A 119 -5.83 -12.61 -23.82
C LEU A 119 -6.93 -12.30 -24.84
N THR A 120 -7.72 -11.26 -24.60
CA THR A 120 -8.95 -11.00 -25.38
C THR A 120 -8.79 -9.99 -26.51
N ARG A 121 -7.78 -9.11 -26.44
CA ARG A 121 -7.53 -8.03 -27.40
C ARG A 121 -6.05 -7.96 -27.80
N PRO A 122 -5.45 -9.04 -28.34
CA PRO A 122 -4.02 -9.09 -28.66
C PRO A 122 -3.59 -8.04 -29.70
N GLN A 123 -4.51 -7.56 -30.55
CA GLN A 123 -4.28 -6.53 -31.56
C GLN A 123 -4.05 -5.12 -30.96
N MET A 124 -4.40 -4.89 -29.70
CA MET A 124 -4.16 -3.59 -29.07
C MET A 124 -2.66 -3.40 -28.78
N SER A 125 -2.19 -2.17 -28.99
CA SER A 125 -0.83 -1.79 -28.60
C SER A 125 -0.60 -2.03 -27.09
N ILE A 126 0.65 -2.24 -26.69
CA ILE A 126 1.00 -2.43 -25.29
C ILE A 126 0.65 -1.17 -24.48
N ALA A 127 0.92 0.01 -25.04
CA ALA A 127 0.62 1.29 -24.39
C ALA A 127 -0.88 1.44 -24.12
N THR A 128 -1.74 1.19 -25.12
CA THR A 128 -3.20 1.26 -24.95
C THR A 128 -3.68 0.30 -23.87
N ARG A 129 -3.19 -0.95 -23.86
CA ARG A 129 -3.56 -1.93 -22.83
C ARG A 129 -3.11 -1.48 -21.44
N LEU A 130 -1.91 -0.93 -21.31
CA LEU A 130 -1.37 -0.44 -20.05
C LEU A 130 -2.21 0.74 -19.51
N THR A 131 -2.50 1.73 -20.36
CA THR A 131 -3.34 2.88 -20.00
C THR A 131 -4.73 2.45 -19.55
N LEU A 132 -5.38 1.54 -20.29
CA LEU A 132 -6.70 1.02 -19.91
C LEU A 132 -6.67 0.21 -18.61
N SER A 133 -5.57 -0.52 -18.36
CA SER A 133 -5.45 -1.37 -17.17
C SER A 133 -5.24 -0.54 -15.90
N TYR A 134 -4.53 0.58 -15.98
CA TYR A 134 -4.20 1.43 -14.83
C TYR A 134 -5.06 2.69 -14.73
N SER A 135 -5.98 2.95 -15.66
CA SER A 135 -6.88 4.12 -15.60
C SER A 135 -7.65 4.18 -14.29
N ILE A 136 -8.18 3.04 -13.83
CA ILE A 136 -8.91 2.93 -12.56
C ILE A 136 -8.00 3.27 -11.38
N THR A 137 -6.76 2.76 -11.35
CA THR A 137 -5.79 3.10 -10.29
C THR A 137 -5.45 4.59 -10.30
N ILE A 138 -5.30 5.21 -11.49
CA ILE A 138 -5.07 6.65 -11.60
C ILE A 138 -6.26 7.44 -11.04
N CYS A 139 -7.49 7.01 -11.35
CA CYS A 139 -8.70 7.61 -10.77
C CYS A 139 -8.72 7.47 -9.25
N TYR A 140 -8.33 6.32 -8.69
CA TYR A 140 -8.20 6.16 -7.24
C TYR A 140 -7.18 7.12 -6.63
N VAL A 141 -5.98 7.26 -7.21
CA VAL A 141 -4.97 8.19 -6.69
C VAL A 141 -5.48 9.63 -6.63
N VAL A 142 -6.18 10.07 -7.67
CA VAL A 142 -6.79 11.42 -7.71
C VAL A 142 -7.87 11.53 -6.64
N TYR A 143 -8.72 10.51 -6.51
CA TYR A 143 -9.77 10.46 -5.49
C TYR A 143 -9.19 10.50 -4.07
N ASP A 144 -8.22 9.66 -3.78
CA ASP A 144 -7.55 9.55 -2.49
C ASP A 144 -6.93 10.87 -2.06
N TYR A 145 -6.31 11.62 -2.99
CA TYR A 145 -5.69 12.90 -2.68
C TYR A 145 -6.67 13.88 -1.98
N PHE A 146 -7.93 13.92 -2.41
CA PHE A 146 -8.94 14.79 -1.79
C PHE A 146 -9.34 14.36 -0.37
N PHE A 147 -9.24 13.07 -0.05
CA PHE A 147 -9.54 12.57 1.29
C PHE A 147 -8.31 12.59 2.20
N VAL A 148 -7.17 12.15 1.70
CA VAL A 148 -5.91 12.05 2.43
C VAL A 148 -5.38 13.44 2.81
N SER A 149 -5.60 14.45 1.98
CA SER A 149 -5.26 15.84 2.35
C SER A 149 -5.98 16.34 3.60
N GLN A 150 -7.10 15.71 4.01
CA GLN A 150 -7.79 16.03 5.25
C GLN A 150 -7.03 15.57 6.50
N LEU A 151 -6.06 14.66 6.38
CA LEU A 151 -5.17 14.26 7.47
C LEU A 151 -4.23 15.38 7.93
N VAL A 152 -4.04 16.41 7.09
CA VAL A 152 -3.29 17.61 7.46
C VAL A 152 -4.16 18.42 8.43
N PRO A 153 -3.77 18.52 9.72
CA PRO A 153 -4.59 19.19 10.72
C PRO A 153 -4.61 20.70 10.47
N THR A 154 -5.67 21.36 10.91
CA THR A 154 -5.67 22.82 11.07
C THR A 154 -4.66 23.23 12.15
N PRO A 155 -4.19 24.50 12.17
CA PRO A 155 -3.26 24.98 13.19
C PRO A 155 -3.78 24.81 14.64
N GLU A 156 -5.08 24.94 14.84
CA GLU A 156 -5.74 24.77 16.13
C GLU A 156 -5.75 23.30 16.55
N TYR A 157 -6.18 22.40 15.64
CA TYR A 157 -6.25 20.97 15.91
C TYR A 157 -4.86 20.32 16.04
N GLU A 158 -3.86 20.84 15.33
CA GLU A 158 -2.48 20.35 15.41
C GLU A 158 -1.97 20.39 16.87
N LYS A 159 -2.31 21.42 17.64
CA LYS A 159 -1.92 21.51 19.05
C LYS A 159 -2.58 20.42 19.90
N ILE A 160 -3.86 20.14 19.66
CA ILE A 160 -4.63 19.12 20.38
C ILE A 160 -4.04 17.73 20.11
N ILE A 161 -3.83 17.41 18.84
CA ILE A 161 -3.34 16.08 18.44
C ILE A 161 -1.85 15.89 18.77
N GLN A 162 -1.06 16.97 18.83
CA GLN A 162 0.30 16.96 19.37
C GLN A 162 0.31 16.59 20.86
N ASN A 163 -0.50 17.24 21.68
CA ASN A 163 -0.57 16.93 23.10
C ASN A 163 -1.03 15.49 23.35
N THR A 164 -2.07 15.07 22.63
CA THR A 164 -2.59 13.69 22.68
C THR A 164 -1.50 12.67 22.31
N SER A 165 -0.72 12.94 21.26
CA SER A 165 0.37 12.04 20.85
C SER A 165 1.55 12.05 21.82
N ARG A 166 1.83 13.18 22.49
CA ARG A 166 2.84 13.24 23.56
C ARG A 166 2.44 12.38 24.74
N GLU A 167 1.17 12.44 25.15
CA GLU A 167 0.64 11.62 26.24
C GLU A 167 0.66 10.13 25.88
N ALA A 168 0.11 9.77 24.72
CA ALA A 168 -0.01 8.37 24.29
C ALA A 168 1.34 7.64 24.19
N PHE A 169 2.39 8.37 23.80
CA PHE A 169 3.74 7.83 23.67
C PHE A 169 4.66 8.23 24.81
N ASP A 170 4.23 8.92 25.86
CA ASP A 170 5.10 9.43 26.94
C ASP A 170 6.33 10.22 26.39
N LEU A 171 6.10 11.13 25.45
CA LEU A 171 7.16 11.90 24.80
C LEU A 171 7.63 13.05 25.68
N SER A 172 8.94 13.20 25.80
CA SER A 172 9.54 14.37 26.48
C SER A 172 9.10 15.67 25.80
N PRO A 173 8.84 16.77 26.54
CA PRO A 173 8.53 18.08 25.96
C PRO A 173 9.58 18.60 24.97
N LYS A 174 10.84 18.16 25.12
CA LYS A 174 11.95 18.54 24.24
C LYS A 174 12.02 17.70 22.96
N GLU A 175 11.31 16.57 22.91
CA GLU A 175 11.28 15.70 21.75
C GLU A 175 10.46 16.35 20.63
N ARG A 176 11.09 16.52 19.47
CA ARG A 176 10.49 17.12 18.28
C ARG A 176 9.88 16.02 17.41
N PHE A 177 8.63 16.19 17.04
CA PHE A 177 7.90 15.35 16.11
C PHE A 177 6.83 16.20 15.43
N ILE A 178 6.25 15.66 14.35
CA ILE A 178 5.06 16.23 13.71
C ILE A 178 3.99 15.17 13.75
N VAL A 179 2.74 15.59 13.79
CA VAL A 179 1.62 14.67 13.84
C VAL A 179 0.56 15.09 12.85
N TYR A 180 -0.03 14.08 12.24
CA TYR A 180 -1.17 14.16 11.33
C TYR A 180 -2.30 13.34 11.91
N GLY A 181 -3.51 13.51 11.42
CA GLY A 181 -4.61 12.68 11.88
C GLY A 181 -5.95 13.35 11.85
N LEU A 182 -6.94 12.67 12.40
CA LEU A 182 -8.34 13.06 12.39
C LEU A 182 -9.02 12.64 13.70
N PRO A 183 -9.96 13.44 14.22
CA PRO A 183 -10.77 13.04 15.36
C PRO A 183 -11.81 11.99 14.93
N PHE A 184 -12.25 11.14 15.85
CA PHE A 184 -13.35 10.20 15.58
C PHE A 184 -14.69 10.94 15.45
N GLU A 185 -14.88 11.99 16.24
CA GLU A 185 -16.07 12.83 16.25
C GLU A 185 -15.82 14.18 15.56
N GLN A 186 -16.91 14.89 15.24
CA GLN A 186 -16.81 16.23 14.65
C GLN A 186 -16.35 17.23 15.72
N ILE A 187 -15.24 17.91 15.46
CA ILE A 187 -14.75 19.00 16.30
C ILE A 187 -14.58 20.28 15.45
N PRO A 188 -15.05 21.45 15.93
CA PRO A 188 -14.93 22.71 15.20
C PRO A 188 -13.48 23.10 14.88
N GLU A 189 -12.55 22.80 15.79
CA GLU A 189 -11.13 23.12 15.66
C GLU A 189 -10.51 22.50 14.42
N ASN A 190 -11.03 21.35 13.96
CA ASN A 190 -10.58 20.66 12.75
C ASN A 190 -11.58 20.78 11.59
N ASN A 191 -12.36 21.87 11.53
CA ASN A 191 -13.40 22.09 10.52
C ASN A 191 -14.42 20.95 10.41
N ASN A 192 -14.76 20.30 11.53
CA ASN A 192 -15.69 19.16 11.60
C ASN A 192 -15.29 17.95 10.72
N ARG A 193 -14.01 17.83 10.35
CA ARG A 193 -13.47 16.65 9.64
C ARG A 193 -13.38 15.49 10.62
N THR A 194 -13.67 14.27 10.14
CA THR A 194 -13.65 13.06 10.98
C THR A 194 -12.86 11.94 10.33
N CYS A 195 -12.32 11.05 11.16
CA CYS A 195 -11.69 9.80 10.74
C CYS A 195 -12.70 8.91 9.99
N MET A 196 -13.98 8.99 10.37
CA MET A 196 -15.05 8.23 9.73
C MET A 196 -15.23 8.60 8.25
N THR A 197 -15.10 9.88 7.91
CA THR A 197 -15.13 10.34 6.50
C THR A 197 -14.01 9.70 5.69
N LEU A 198 -12.81 9.56 6.25
CA LEU A 198 -11.70 8.89 5.59
C LEU A 198 -11.94 7.37 5.49
N ALA A 199 -12.37 6.74 6.58
CA ALA A 199 -12.60 5.30 6.65
C ALA A 199 -13.71 4.84 5.67
N LEU A 200 -14.89 5.45 5.76
CA LEU A 200 -16.07 5.08 4.96
C LEU A 200 -16.10 5.74 3.58
N GLY A 201 -15.50 6.92 3.45
CA GLY A 201 -15.49 7.66 2.19
C GLY A 201 -14.34 7.27 1.27
N CYS A 202 -13.19 6.84 1.81
CA CYS A 202 -12.00 6.56 1.01
C CYS A 202 -11.54 5.11 1.12
N VAL A 203 -11.20 4.65 2.33
CA VAL A 203 -10.59 3.33 2.53
C VAL A 203 -11.53 2.22 2.12
N MET A 204 -12.75 2.17 2.68
CA MET A 204 -13.71 1.11 2.37
C MET A 204 -14.14 1.09 0.89
N PRO A 205 -14.52 2.22 0.26
CA PRO A 205 -14.95 2.20 -1.13
C PRO A 205 -13.85 1.76 -2.10
N THR A 206 -12.63 2.28 -1.94
CA THR A 206 -11.51 1.91 -2.83
C THR A 206 -11.06 0.46 -2.60
N TYR A 207 -11.04 0.00 -1.35
CA TYR A 207 -10.75 -1.39 -1.02
C TYR A 207 -11.79 -2.35 -1.62
N CYS A 208 -13.07 -2.15 -1.30
CA CYS A 208 -14.14 -3.00 -1.80
C CYS A 208 -14.21 -3.00 -3.33
N SER A 209 -14.14 -1.82 -3.96
CA SER A 209 -14.21 -1.73 -5.43
C SER A 209 -13.00 -2.38 -6.11
N ALA A 210 -11.77 -2.22 -5.60
CA ALA A 210 -10.60 -2.91 -6.14
C ALA A 210 -10.75 -4.43 -6.12
N TYR A 211 -11.26 -5.00 -5.01
CA TYR A 211 -11.47 -6.45 -4.91
C TYR A 211 -12.65 -6.96 -5.72
N VAL A 212 -13.72 -6.17 -5.89
CA VAL A 212 -14.82 -6.51 -6.80
C VAL A 212 -14.32 -6.56 -8.24
N ILE A 213 -13.57 -5.54 -8.68
CA ILE A 213 -13.00 -5.48 -10.02
C ILE A 213 -12.05 -6.67 -10.24
N PHE A 214 -11.18 -6.96 -9.26
CA PHE A 214 -10.31 -8.13 -9.28
C PHE A 214 -11.11 -9.43 -9.46
N ALA A 215 -12.14 -9.66 -8.63
CA ALA A 215 -12.97 -10.86 -8.67
C ALA A 215 -13.71 -11.04 -10.01
N VAL A 216 -14.17 -9.94 -10.61
CA VAL A 216 -14.79 -9.95 -11.94
C VAL A 216 -13.77 -10.33 -13.01
N ILE A 217 -12.63 -9.62 -13.07
CA ILE A 217 -11.60 -9.84 -14.09
C ILE A 217 -11.01 -11.26 -13.99
N ILE A 218 -10.68 -11.73 -12.79
CA ILE A 218 -10.11 -13.07 -12.59
C ILE A 218 -11.10 -14.16 -13.02
N SER A 219 -12.40 -13.95 -12.79
CA SER A 219 -13.47 -14.84 -13.26
C SER A 219 -13.56 -14.85 -14.78
N MET A 220 -13.42 -13.69 -15.43
CA MET A 220 -13.41 -13.57 -16.89
C MET A 220 -12.17 -14.26 -17.49
N ILE A 221 -10.98 -14.06 -16.92
CA ILE A 221 -9.76 -14.77 -17.33
C ILE A 221 -9.96 -16.28 -17.21
N ARG A 222 -10.49 -16.76 -16.09
CA ARG A 222 -10.75 -18.19 -15.86
C ARG A 222 -11.71 -18.76 -16.89
N ARG A 223 -12.79 -18.05 -17.23
CA ARG A 223 -13.74 -18.46 -18.28
C ARG A 223 -13.04 -18.54 -19.64
N HIS A 224 -12.23 -17.55 -19.99
CA HIS A 224 -11.50 -17.52 -21.25
C HIS A 224 -10.49 -18.67 -21.37
N LEU A 225 -9.70 -18.92 -20.32
CA LEU A 225 -8.72 -20.02 -20.25
C LEU A 225 -9.35 -21.43 -20.28
N LYS A 226 -10.65 -21.55 -19.96
CA LYS A 226 -11.40 -22.81 -20.02
C LYS A 226 -12.12 -23.01 -21.36
N SER A 227 -12.37 -21.95 -22.14
CA SER A 227 -13.11 -22.07 -23.39
C SER A 227 -12.27 -22.82 -24.44
N PHE A 228 -12.82 -23.90 -25.00
CA PHE A 228 -12.14 -24.87 -25.87
C PHE A 228 -11.74 -24.34 -27.28
N GLY A 229 -11.80 -23.02 -27.52
CA GLY A 229 -11.52 -22.41 -28.83
C GLY A 229 -10.28 -21.52 -28.89
N VAL A 230 -9.54 -21.37 -27.79
CA VAL A 230 -8.39 -20.46 -27.75
C VAL A 230 -7.19 -21.13 -28.42
N LYS A 231 -6.87 -20.70 -29.66
CA LYS A 231 -5.68 -21.12 -30.44
C LYS A 231 -4.36 -20.56 -29.85
N LEU A 232 -4.14 -20.71 -28.55
CA LEU A 232 -2.86 -20.38 -27.92
C LEU A 232 -1.94 -21.60 -27.94
N SER A 233 -0.64 -21.36 -28.07
CA SER A 233 0.35 -22.43 -27.93
C SER A 233 0.29 -23.04 -26.52
N ALA A 234 0.64 -24.33 -26.38
CA ALA A 234 0.69 -25.01 -25.08
C ALA A 234 1.59 -24.24 -24.08
N LYS A 235 2.71 -23.72 -24.57
CA LYS A 235 3.65 -22.89 -23.80
C LYS A 235 3.03 -21.58 -23.32
N THR A 236 2.27 -20.89 -24.18
CA THR A 236 1.58 -19.65 -23.78
C THR A 236 0.50 -19.95 -22.74
N MET A 237 -0.26 -21.02 -22.92
CA MET A 237 -1.28 -21.45 -21.96
C MET A 237 -0.70 -21.78 -20.58
N GLU A 238 0.45 -22.44 -20.53
CA GLU A 238 1.16 -22.72 -19.29
C GLU A 238 1.63 -21.45 -18.57
N MET A 239 2.18 -20.49 -19.34
CA MET A 239 2.62 -19.20 -18.82
C MET A 239 1.44 -18.40 -18.24
N GLU A 240 0.31 -18.35 -18.95
CA GLU A 240 -0.91 -17.66 -18.51
C GLU A 240 -1.50 -18.28 -17.24
N ARG A 241 -1.50 -19.62 -17.12
CA ARG A 241 -1.92 -20.33 -15.90
C ARG A 241 -1.00 -20.04 -14.72
N THR A 242 0.30 -19.96 -14.97
CA THR A 242 1.30 -19.66 -13.94
C THR A 242 1.16 -18.22 -13.45
N PHE A 243 0.94 -17.28 -14.36
CA PHE A 243 0.66 -15.88 -14.03
C PHE A 243 -0.67 -15.71 -13.28
N TYR A 244 -1.72 -16.43 -13.69
CA TYR A 244 -3.01 -16.47 -12.97
C TYR A 244 -2.86 -16.92 -11.52
N LYS A 245 -2.07 -17.99 -11.26
CA LYS A 245 -1.78 -18.44 -9.88
C LYS A 245 -1.02 -17.37 -9.08
N MET A 246 -0.05 -16.71 -9.71
CA MET A 246 0.69 -15.62 -9.10
C MET A 246 -0.25 -14.47 -8.71
N GLN A 247 -1.14 -14.05 -9.59
CA GLN A 247 -2.12 -13.00 -9.31
C GLN A 247 -3.04 -13.37 -8.14
N LEU A 248 -3.55 -14.60 -8.10
CA LEU A 248 -4.35 -15.06 -6.97
C LEU A 248 -3.58 -14.97 -5.65
N LEU A 249 -2.35 -15.47 -5.62
CA LEU A 249 -1.52 -15.44 -4.42
C LEU A 249 -1.22 -13.99 -4.00
N GLN A 250 -0.83 -13.15 -4.95
CA GLN A 250 -0.50 -11.74 -4.72
C GLN A 250 -1.73 -10.92 -4.29
N SER A 251 -2.94 -11.32 -4.67
CA SER A 251 -4.16 -10.55 -4.36
C SER A 251 -4.83 -11.04 -3.08
N ILE A 252 -4.83 -12.35 -2.82
CA ILE A 252 -5.47 -12.94 -1.63
C ILE A 252 -4.60 -12.73 -0.39
N LEU A 253 -3.28 -12.85 -0.51
CA LEU A 253 -2.38 -12.77 0.64
C LEU A 253 -2.43 -11.38 1.32
N PRO A 254 -2.42 -10.26 0.59
CA PRO A 254 -2.66 -8.94 1.18
C PRO A 254 -4.02 -8.83 1.85
N VAL A 255 -5.10 -9.41 1.33
CA VAL A 255 -6.41 -9.41 2.01
C VAL A 255 -6.29 -9.98 3.41
N VAL A 256 -5.67 -11.16 3.53
CA VAL A 256 -5.52 -11.83 4.81
C VAL A 256 -4.71 -10.98 5.78
N ILE A 257 -3.57 -10.45 5.33
CA ILE A 257 -2.68 -9.67 6.19
C ILE A 257 -3.29 -8.31 6.56
N ILE A 258 -3.94 -7.63 5.60
CA ILE A 258 -4.49 -6.29 5.79
C ILE A 258 -5.87 -6.30 6.47
N SER A 259 -6.55 -7.44 6.49
CA SER A 259 -7.84 -7.57 7.20
C SER A 259 -7.70 -7.23 8.68
N PHE A 260 -6.58 -7.62 9.31
CA PHE A 260 -6.28 -7.30 10.70
C PHE A 260 -6.12 -5.79 10.94
N PRO A 261 -5.19 -5.06 10.30
CA PRO A 261 -5.05 -3.62 10.51
C PRO A 261 -6.30 -2.84 10.08
N ILE A 262 -7.05 -3.28 9.06
CA ILE A 262 -8.34 -2.66 8.70
C ILE A 262 -9.36 -2.84 9.82
N ALA A 263 -9.49 -4.04 10.40
CA ALA A 263 -10.40 -4.28 11.52
C ALA A 263 -9.99 -3.47 12.75
N VAL A 264 -8.69 -3.42 13.06
CA VAL A 264 -8.14 -2.58 14.14
C VAL A 264 -8.35 -1.10 13.84
N PHE A 265 -8.40 -0.66 12.59
CA PHE A 265 -8.69 0.74 12.26
C PHE A 265 -10.17 1.08 12.34
N ILE A 266 -11.05 0.25 11.77
CA ILE A 266 -12.48 0.53 11.67
C ILE A 266 -13.20 0.38 13.00
N ILE A 267 -12.97 -0.71 13.74
CA ILE A 267 -13.74 -1.01 14.97
C ILE A 267 -13.57 0.11 16.01
N PRO A 268 -12.33 0.54 16.37
CA PRO A 268 -12.13 1.65 17.30
C PRO A 268 -12.64 2.98 16.76
N SER A 269 -12.53 3.23 15.45
CA SER A 269 -13.06 4.46 14.85
C SER A 269 -14.58 4.56 14.95
N VAL A 270 -15.30 3.43 14.90
CA VAL A 270 -16.76 3.38 15.08
C VAL A 270 -17.15 3.43 16.56
N MET A 271 -16.39 2.75 17.42
CA MET A 271 -16.67 2.67 18.86
C MET A 271 -16.09 3.83 19.67
N SER A 272 -15.36 4.75 19.02
CA SER A 272 -14.50 5.74 19.67
C SER A 272 -13.57 5.16 20.74
N ALA A 273 -13.05 3.94 20.49
CA ALA A 273 -12.28 3.21 21.48
C ALA A 273 -10.82 3.68 21.56
N ASP A 274 -10.31 3.82 22.78
CA ASP A 274 -8.90 4.10 23.04
C ASP A 274 -8.13 2.78 23.05
N LEU A 275 -7.13 2.66 22.17
CA LEU A 275 -6.26 1.49 22.11
C LEU A 275 -4.85 1.80 22.62
N GLY A 276 -4.51 3.08 22.84
CA GLY A 276 -3.18 3.52 23.23
C GLY A 276 -2.08 2.89 22.37
N PRO A 277 -0.96 2.44 22.96
CA PRO A 277 0.14 1.79 22.23
C PRO A 277 -0.21 0.47 21.53
N ALA A 278 -1.35 -0.17 21.83
CA ALA A 278 -1.73 -1.43 21.19
C ALA A 278 -1.97 -1.26 19.67
N THR A 279 -2.24 -0.03 19.21
CA THR A 279 -2.30 0.33 17.78
C THR A 279 -0.98 0.18 17.04
N LEU A 280 0.15 0.05 17.73
CA LEU A 280 1.43 -0.26 17.07
C LEU A 280 1.37 -1.60 16.32
N SER A 281 0.53 -2.53 16.78
CA SER A 281 0.26 -3.77 16.04
C SER A 281 -0.30 -3.51 14.63
N MET A 282 -1.19 -2.51 14.48
CA MET A 282 -1.68 -2.06 13.18
C MET A 282 -0.54 -1.49 12.34
N THR A 283 0.30 -0.63 12.93
CA THR A 283 1.45 -0.01 12.26
C THR A 283 2.37 -1.07 11.63
N PHE A 284 2.85 -2.02 12.44
CA PHE A 284 3.75 -3.07 11.97
C PHE A 284 3.06 -4.01 10.97
N SER A 285 1.76 -4.29 11.17
CA SER A 285 1.00 -5.11 10.22
C SER A 285 0.87 -4.44 8.85
N VAL A 286 0.67 -3.13 8.78
CA VAL A 286 0.60 -2.38 7.51
C VAL A 286 1.93 -2.44 6.78
N TRP A 287 3.04 -2.25 7.48
CA TRP A 287 4.39 -2.33 6.89
C TRP A 287 4.81 -3.75 6.50
N LEU A 288 4.23 -4.78 7.11
CA LEU A 288 4.47 -6.17 6.74
C LEU A 288 3.89 -6.54 5.36
N VAL A 289 2.80 -5.90 4.93
CA VAL A 289 2.14 -6.20 3.66
C VAL A 289 3.10 -6.11 2.45
N PRO A 290 3.82 -5.00 2.20
CA PRO A 290 4.75 -4.92 1.08
C PRO A 290 5.93 -5.89 1.20
N MET A 291 6.38 -6.26 2.41
CA MET A 291 7.42 -7.29 2.57
C MET A 291 6.95 -8.63 2.03
N VAL A 292 5.73 -9.02 2.37
CA VAL A 292 5.13 -10.29 1.94
C VAL A 292 4.84 -10.25 0.43
N GLN A 293 4.27 -9.16 -0.09
CA GLN A 293 4.04 -9.00 -1.53
C GLN A 293 5.35 -9.08 -2.32
N GLY A 294 6.38 -8.34 -1.92
CA GLY A 294 7.71 -8.37 -2.53
C GLY A 294 8.33 -9.77 -2.51
N SER A 295 8.15 -10.52 -1.41
CA SER A 295 8.65 -11.89 -1.27
C SER A 295 7.99 -12.86 -2.26
N VAL A 296 6.67 -12.73 -2.46
CA VAL A 296 5.93 -13.51 -3.47
C VAL A 296 6.44 -13.23 -4.88
N PHE A 297 6.66 -11.95 -5.22
CA PHE A 297 7.22 -11.56 -6.51
C PHE A 297 8.63 -12.11 -6.71
N LEU A 298 9.47 -12.03 -5.69
CA LEU A 298 10.83 -12.54 -5.73
C LEU A 298 10.83 -14.06 -5.94
N TYR A 299 9.98 -14.79 -5.22
CA TYR A 299 9.81 -16.23 -5.41
C TYR A 299 9.41 -16.58 -6.85
N TYR A 300 8.43 -15.85 -7.41
CA TYR A 300 7.97 -16.03 -8.78
C TYR A 300 9.09 -15.85 -9.81
N ILE A 301 9.84 -14.74 -9.72
CA ILE A 301 10.95 -14.47 -10.65
C ILE A 301 12.04 -15.53 -10.53
N ARG A 302 12.39 -15.96 -9.32
CA ARG A 302 13.39 -17.02 -9.11
C ARG A 302 12.94 -18.35 -9.71
N SER A 303 11.66 -18.71 -9.56
CA SER A 303 11.08 -19.91 -10.16
C SER A 303 11.13 -19.87 -11.69
N SER A 304 10.76 -18.71 -12.27
CA SER A 304 10.84 -18.48 -13.71
C SER A 304 12.26 -18.60 -14.25
N LEU A 305 13.26 -18.04 -13.54
CA LEU A 305 14.68 -18.12 -13.91
C LEU A 305 15.25 -19.55 -13.80
N ARG A 306 14.87 -20.32 -12.76
CA ARG A 306 15.31 -21.73 -12.61
C ARG A 306 14.82 -22.60 -13.77
N SER A 307 13.57 -22.39 -14.19
CA SER A 307 12.98 -23.08 -15.34
C SER A 307 13.70 -22.76 -16.67
N GLN A 308 14.55 -21.71 -16.71
CA GLN A 308 15.36 -21.40 -17.90
C GLN A 308 16.54 -22.34 -18.06
N LYS A 309 17.25 -22.58 -16.97
CA LYS A 309 18.48 -23.39 -16.96
C LYS A 309 18.26 -24.85 -17.32
N VAL A 310 17.07 -25.39 -17.06
CA VAL A 310 16.74 -26.80 -17.36
C VAL A 310 16.44 -27.03 -18.84
N SER A 311 16.13 -25.97 -19.59
CA SER A 311 15.72 -26.04 -21.01
C SER A 311 16.82 -25.60 -21.98
N GLN A 312 18.02 -25.33 -21.47
CA GLN A 312 19.24 -25.09 -22.25
C GLN A 312 20.13 -26.32 -22.11
#